data_AF-A0A5N5D253-F1
#
_entry.id   AF-A0A5N5D253-F1
#
_cell.length_a   1.000
_cell.length_b   1.000
_cell.length_c   1.000
_cell.angle_alpha   90.00
_cell.angle_beta   90.00
_cell.angle_gamma   90.00
#
_symmetry.space_group_name_H-M   'P 1'
#
loop_
_entity.id
_entity.type
_entity.pdbx_description
1 polymer ?
#
loop_
_entity_poly.entity_id
_entity_poly.type
_entity_poly.pdbx_seq_one_letter_code
_entity_poly.pdbx_strand_id
1 'polypeptide(L)'
;MPLPDHSCKVINLESGYARENRNWVISRLLRDNEIYMAKKAKSRPDLGRALRVAIYESSPLPPQTHFMKGTHRLSTLLQFAVASIPCLLYGHPDVLLLTIFGTAMALVTGALPQWKAEKLPEEARSEKKKTIAITAGNGHKDVILLRNIGSRFDLEALSTFDGPCQAKPWRHVGFFTDKGPGKNTNVWTLHGMPWDFLLTCFVYVTFTAGWLVLLILAAGLQTRSWYLLIVCLIGTAQNALVAGKSLHPQDQPIPLILRDEILGNKVMDSLMDLQVTLEADPLFIDAKTSIVQSLREIYFPGRPREWNGEIEWWEGQRDKYDELRIADKKISRGIPRSRWFLTTKEKEAFTTGSQPEIPETHGQRLSGNDEGNTNDAIHSPALGGQGDDAETLQEDEETSPNSYNLVQMARWA
;
A
#
# COMPACT_ATOMS: atom_id res chain seq x y z
N MET A 1 -6.55 -7.77 18.96
CA MET A 1 -5.36 -7.60 18.07
C MET A 1 -4.15 -7.19 18.87
N PRO A 2 -2.92 -7.53 18.42
CA PRO A 2 -1.71 -6.97 19.01
C PRO A 2 -1.68 -5.46 18.83
N LEU A 3 -1.03 -4.78 19.78
CA LEU A 3 -0.77 -3.35 19.67
C LEU A 3 0.17 -3.08 18.48
N PRO A 4 0.07 -1.88 17.87
CA PRO A 4 1.03 -1.37 16.90
C PRO A 4 2.50 -1.59 17.30
N ASP A 5 3.32 -2.09 16.38
CA ASP A 5 4.78 -2.26 16.58
C ASP A 5 5.47 -0.91 16.90
N HIS A 6 4.94 0.19 16.38
CA HIS A 6 5.39 1.56 16.63
C HIS A 6 4.23 2.53 16.44
N SER A 7 4.32 3.66 17.15
CA SER A 7 3.37 4.76 17.05
C SER A 7 3.46 5.39 15.66
N CYS A 8 2.36 5.33 14.91
CA CYS A 8 2.19 6.08 13.69
C CYS A 8 0.84 6.79 13.69
N LYS A 9 0.77 7.85 12.90
CA LYS A 9 -0.44 8.63 12.66
C LYS A 9 -0.88 8.41 11.23
N VAL A 10 -2.18 8.31 11.04
CA VAL A 10 -2.83 8.24 9.73
C VAL A 10 -3.56 9.56 9.53
N ILE A 11 -3.17 10.30 8.51
CA ILE A 11 -3.65 11.66 8.25
C ILE A 11 -4.43 11.62 6.96
N ASN A 12 -5.70 12.00 7.01
CA ASN A 12 -6.47 12.28 5.82
C ASN A 12 -6.04 13.64 5.29
N LEU A 13 -5.47 13.67 4.09
CA LEU A 13 -4.86 14.89 3.53
C LEU A 13 -5.87 15.83 2.86
N GLU A 14 -7.10 15.36 2.64
CA GLU A 14 -8.22 16.19 2.17
C GLU A 14 -8.83 16.97 3.33
N SER A 15 -9.01 16.34 4.48
CA SER A 15 -9.59 16.98 5.67
C SER A 15 -8.57 17.57 6.65
N GLY A 16 -7.30 17.17 6.53
CA GLY A 16 -6.23 17.48 7.48
C GLY A 16 -6.34 16.75 8.83
N TYR A 17 -7.33 15.87 8.99
CA TYR A 17 -7.57 15.18 10.26
C TYR A 17 -6.54 14.06 10.47
N ALA A 18 -5.82 14.11 11.59
CA ALA A 18 -4.84 13.12 12.00
C ALA A 18 -5.40 12.18 13.07
N ARG A 19 -5.27 10.87 12.86
CA ARG A 19 -5.67 9.81 13.79
C ARG A 19 -4.45 9.06 14.30
N GLU A 20 -4.50 8.63 15.55
CA GLU A 20 -3.53 7.68 16.07
C GLU A 20 -3.85 6.27 15.56
N ASN A 21 -2.85 5.61 14.99
CA ASN A 21 -3.02 4.27 14.49
C ASN A 21 -3.10 3.26 15.64
N ARG A 22 -4.13 2.41 15.63
CA ARG A 22 -4.28 1.26 16.53
C ARG A 22 -4.10 -0.08 15.83
N ASN A 23 -3.78 -0.09 14.54
CA ASN A 23 -3.64 -1.31 13.74
C ASN A 23 -2.18 -1.65 13.45
N TRP A 24 -1.74 -2.82 13.89
CA TRP A 24 -0.38 -3.31 13.69
C TRP A 24 0.04 -3.43 12.21
N VAL A 25 -0.90 -3.62 11.27
CA VAL A 25 -0.58 -3.73 9.83
C VAL A 25 -0.06 -2.40 9.28
N ILE A 26 -0.69 -1.28 9.67
CA ILE A 26 -0.27 0.07 9.23
C ILE A 26 1.11 0.41 9.80
N SER A 27 1.38 0.01 11.04
CA SER A 27 2.73 0.13 11.58
C SER A 27 3.70 -0.72 10.76
N ARG A 28 3.45 -2.02 10.59
CA ARG A 28 4.33 -2.92 9.81
C ARG A 28 4.66 -2.33 8.41
N LEU A 29 3.68 -1.72 7.76
CA LEU A 29 3.82 -0.97 6.51
C LEU A 29 4.82 0.20 6.62
N LEU A 30 4.71 1.05 7.65
CA LEU A 30 5.65 2.15 7.89
C LEU A 30 7.07 1.65 8.16
N ARG A 31 7.28 0.67 9.07
CA ARG A 31 8.63 0.12 9.33
C ARG A 31 9.27 -0.47 8.07
N ASP A 32 8.51 -1.22 7.29
CA ASP A 32 9.05 -1.84 6.08
C ASP A 32 9.41 -0.77 5.02
N ASN A 33 8.63 0.30 4.94
CA ASN A 33 8.98 1.47 4.14
C ASN A 33 10.25 2.18 4.64
N GLU A 34 10.42 2.38 5.95
CA GLU A 34 11.63 2.99 6.52
C GLU A 34 12.90 2.23 6.09
N ILE A 35 12.86 0.90 6.16
CA ILE A 35 13.97 0.03 5.74
C ILE A 35 14.19 0.12 4.23
N TYR A 36 13.11 0.13 3.44
CA TYR A 36 13.16 0.27 1.99
C TYR A 36 13.78 1.62 1.57
N MET A 37 13.30 2.72 2.14
CA MET A 37 13.78 4.07 1.87
C MET A 37 15.19 4.31 2.42
N ALA A 38 15.58 3.68 3.52
CA ALA A 38 16.95 3.71 4.02
C ALA A 38 17.94 3.07 3.05
N LYS A 39 17.57 1.94 2.43
CA LYS A 39 18.40 1.30 1.39
C LYS A 39 18.55 2.21 0.17
N LYS A 40 17.48 2.87 -0.26
CA LYS A 40 17.53 3.82 -1.38
C LYS A 40 18.33 5.09 -1.07
N ALA A 41 18.17 5.64 0.13
CA ALA A 41 18.96 6.79 0.58
C ALA A 41 20.47 6.44 0.63
N LYS A 42 20.83 5.19 0.93
CA LYS A 42 22.23 4.74 0.86
C LYS A 42 22.80 4.80 -0.57
N SER A 43 21.96 4.61 -1.60
CA SER A 43 22.36 4.76 -3.01
C SER A 43 22.53 6.22 -3.43
N ARG A 44 21.95 7.19 -2.70
CA ARG A 44 22.09 8.64 -2.93
C ARG A 44 22.56 9.34 -1.65
N PRO A 45 23.85 9.19 -1.26
CA PRO A 45 24.36 9.63 0.05
C PRO A 45 24.34 11.16 0.24
N ASP A 46 24.16 11.89 -0.85
CA ASP A 46 24.00 13.33 -0.92
C ASP A 46 22.60 13.80 -0.50
N LEU A 47 21.58 12.92 -0.43
CA LEU A 47 20.19 13.27 -0.11
C LEU A 47 19.55 12.35 0.95
N GLY A 48 18.36 12.71 1.43
CA GLY A 48 17.54 11.86 2.31
C GLY A 48 17.94 11.85 3.79
N ARG A 49 18.65 12.88 4.26
CA ARG A 49 19.09 12.98 5.67
C ARG A 49 17.98 13.43 6.63
N ALA A 50 17.03 14.24 6.14
CA ALA A 50 15.99 14.88 6.96
C ALA A 50 14.61 14.26 6.75
N LEU A 51 14.05 14.37 5.54
CA LEU A 51 12.71 13.85 5.22
C LEU A 51 12.75 13.06 3.91
N ARG A 52 12.06 11.93 3.92
CA ARG A 52 11.94 10.96 2.84
C ARG A 52 10.45 10.73 2.62
N VAL A 53 9.93 11.22 1.51
CA VAL A 53 8.52 11.06 1.16
C VAL A 53 8.42 10.03 0.06
N ALA A 54 7.65 8.97 0.29
CA ALA A 54 7.41 7.91 -0.69
C ALA A 54 5.94 7.99 -1.13
N ILE A 55 5.72 8.22 -2.42
CA ILE A 55 4.39 8.34 -3.03
C ILE A 55 4.02 6.98 -3.61
N TYR A 56 2.99 6.37 -3.03
CA TYR A 56 2.49 5.05 -3.36
C TYR A 56 1.09 5.10 -3.96
N GLU A 57 0.82 4.13 -4.82
CA GLU A 57 -0.52 3.77 -5.27
C GLU A 57 -0.85 2.34 -4.87
N SER A 58 -2.12 2.08 -4.59
CA SER A 58 -2.59 0.71 -4.34
C SER A 58 -2.48 -0.11 -5.62
N SER A 59 -1.84 -1.27 -5.53
CA SER A 59 -1.81 -2.25 -6.61
C SER A 59 -3.17 -2.96 -6.73
N PRO A 60 -3.68 -3.20 -7.94
CA PRO A 60 -4.83 -4.08 -8.15
C PRO A 60 -4.45 -5.57 -8.07
N LEU A 61 -3.15 -5.89 -8.14
CA LEU A 61 -2.64 -7.26 -8.11
C LEU A 61 -2.62 -7.79 -6.67
N PRO A 62 -2.83 -9.10 -6.47
CA PRO A 62 -2.69 -9.72 -5.15
C PRO A 62 -1.24 -9.63 -4.65
N PRO A 63 -1.02 -9.66 -3.32
CA PRO A 63 0.32 -9.57 -2.74
C PRO A 63 1.17 -10.78 -3.14
N GLN A 64 2.43 -10.52 -3.48
CA GLN A 64 3.39 -11.57 -3.78
C GLN A 64 3.92 -12.18 -2.49
N THR A 65 3.50 -13.41 -2.18
CA THR A 65 3.81 -14.09 -0.91
C THR A 65 4.82 -15.23 -1.09
N HIS A 66 5.60 -15.23 -2.18
CA HIS A 66 6.51 -16.32 -2.55
C HIS A 66 7.51 -16.69 -1.45
N PHE A 67 8.13 -15.69 -0.80
CA PHE A 67 9.09 -15.92 0.27
C PHE A 67 8.44 -16.58 1.51
N MET A 68 7.30 -16.06 1.94
CA MET A 68 6.57 -16.57 3.13
C MET A 68 6.07 -18.00 2.89
N LYS A 69 5.44 -18.24 1.73
CA LYS A 69 4.96 -19.58 1.36
C LYS A 69 6.12 -20.56 1.16
N GLY A 70 7.20 -20.13 0.52
CA GLY A 70 8.39 -20.96 0.28
C GLY A 70 9.08 -21.39 1.58
N THR A 71 9.32 -20.44 2.49
CA THR A 71 9.92 -20.73 3.80
C THR A 71 9.04 -21.63 4.66
N HIS A 72 7.72 -21.40 4.66
CA HIS A 72 6.78 -22.28 5.35
C HIS A 72 6.85 -23.72 4.80
N ARG A 73 6.70 -23.91 3.48
CA ARG A 73 6.76 -25.23 2.84
C ARG A 73 8.08 -25.96 3.11
N LEU A 74 9.20 -25.24 3.02
CA LEU A 74 10.52 -25.81 3.31
C LEU A 74 10.64 -26.24 4.77
N SER A 75 10.20 -25.41 5.72
CA SER A 75 10.24 -25.73 7.15
C SER A 75 9.35 -26.92 7.50
N THR A 76 8.14 -26.98 6.95
CA THR A 76 7.19 -28.08 7.15
C THR A 76 7.74 -29.39 6.58
N LEU A 77 8.34 -29.35 5.39
CA LEU A 77 8.98 -30.53 4.79
C LEU A 77 10.15 -31.02 5.65
N LEU A 78 10.99 -30.10 6.15
CA LEU A 78 12.10 -30.45 7.04
C LEU A 78 11.61 -31.04 8.37
N GLN A 79 10.55 -30.47 8.95
CA GLN A 79 9.92 -30.99 10.17
C GLN A 79 9.40 -32.41 9.97
N PHE A 80 8.67 -32.68 8.88
CA PHE A 80 8.19 -34.03 8.58
C PHE A 80 9.33 -35.01 8.28
N ALA A 81 10.39 -34.57 7.60
CA ALA A 81 11.57 -35.40 7.36
C ALA A 81 12.20 -35.84 8.68
N VAL A 82 12.44 -34.90 9.62
CA VAL A 82 13.00 -35.21 10.94
C VAL A 82 12.04 -36.09 11.76
N ALA A 83 10.74 -35.78 11.75
CA ALA A 83 9.73 -36.52 12.50
C ALA A 83 9.51 -37.94 11.96
N SER A 84 9.83 -38.21 10.70
CA SER A 84 9.71 -39.55 10.09
C SER A 84 10.85 -40.50 10.48
N ILE A 85 12.01 -39.98 10.90
CA ILE A 85 13.20 -40.79 11.23
C ILE A 85 12.89 -41.82 12.34
N PRO A 86 12.28 -41.46 13.48
CA PRO A 86 11.97 -42.42 14.53
C PRO A 86 10.96 -43.50 14.10
N CYS A 87 10.02 -43.12 13.25
CA CYS A 87 9.02 -44.04 12.69
C CYS A 87 9.68 -45.08 11.79
N LEU A 88 10.58 -44.65 10.90
CA LEU A 88 11.22 -45.53 9.91
C LEU A 88 12.32 -46.41 10.50
N LEU A 89 13.14 -45.87 11.41
CA LEU A 89 14.27 -46.62 11.98
C LEU A 89 13.88 -47.50 13.16
N TYR A 90 12.84 -47.12 13.91
CA TYR A 90 12.54 -47.73 15.21
C TYR A 90 11.09 -48.16 15.38
N GLY A 91 10.23 -47.94 14.39
CA GLY A 91 8.81 -48.32 14.47
C GLY A 91 7.99 -47.52 15.49
N HIS A 92 8.49 -46.38 15.96
CA HIS A 92 7.78 -45.50 16.90
C HIS A 92 7.20 -44.28 16.17
N PRO A 93 5.88 -44.23 15.91
CA PRO A 93 5.25 -43.17 15.13
C PRO A 93 4.96 -41.90 15.94
N ASP A 94 5.22 -41.89 17.25
CA ASP A 94 4.74 -40.87 18.20
C ASP A 94 5.13 -39.44 17.78
N VAL A 95 6.41 -39.22 17.42
CA VAL A 95 6.93 -37.91 17.00
C VAL A 95 6.29 -37.46 15.68
N LEU A 96 6.08 -38.40 14.75
CA LEU A 96 5.45 -38.14 13.46
C LEU A 96 3.99 -37.73 13.64
N LEU A 97 3.21 -38.50 14.42
CA LEU A 97 1.82 -38.20 14.71
C LEU A 97 1.67 -36.85 15.40
N LEU A 98 2.50 -36.56 16.41
CA LEU A 98 2.48 -35.28 17.10
C LEU A 98 2.72 -34.11 16.15
N THR A 99 3.67 -34.27 15.21
CA THR A 99 4.00 -33.25 14.21
C THR A 99 2.85 -33.07 13.21
N ILE A 100 2.21 -34.16 12.75
CA ILE A 100 1.05 -34.11 11.84
C ILE A 100 -0.11 -33.35 12.48
N PHE A 101 -0.52 -33.76 13.68
CA PHE A 101 -1.65 -33.15 14.38
C PHE A 101 -1.37 -31.69 14.76
N GLY A 102 -0.19 -31.40 15.31
CA GLY A 102 0.21 -30.03 15.64
C GLY A 102 0.23 -29.12 14.42
N THR A 103 0.77 -29.59 13.29
CA THR A 103 0.81 -28.82 12.04
C THR A 103 -0.59 -28.62 11.47
N ALA A 104 -1.43 -29.66 11.45
CA ALA A 104 -2.81 -29.57 10.97
C ALA A 104 -3.63 -28.56 11.78
N MET A 105 -3.54 -28.61 13.11
CA MET A 105 -4.20 -27.63 13.99
C MET A 105 -3.70 -26.21 13.75
N ALA A 106 -2.39 -26.02 13.56
CA ALA A 106 -1.82 -24.70 13.26
C ALA A 106 -2.33 -24.16 11.91
N LEU A 107 -2.38 -24.99 10.87
CA LEU A 107 -2.89 -24.61 9.55
C LEU A 107 -4.38 -24.25 9.59
N VAL A 108 -5.21 -25.07 10.25
CA VAL A 108 -6.64 -24.77 10.41
C VAL A 108 -6.84 -23.47 11.18
N THR A 109 -6.08 -23.26 12.26
CA THR A 109 -6.12 -22.01 13.02
C THR A 109 -5.82 -20.82 12.11
N GLY A 110 -4.77 -20.90 11.29
CA GLY A 110 -4.40 -19.82 10.35
C GLY A 110 -5.41 -19.59 9.22
N ALA A 111 -6.16 -20.61 8.81
CA ALA A 111 -7.14 -20.56 7.74
C ALA A 111 -8.50 -19.98 8.16
N LEU A 112 -8.73 -19.75 9.46
CA LEU A 112 -9.99 -19.21 9.95
C LEU A 112 -10.27 -17.81 9.37
N PRO A 113 -11.51 -17.56 8.87
CA PRO A 113 -11.86 -16.31 8.18
C PRO A 113 -11.85 -15.11 9.13
N GLN A 114 -12.00 -15.33 10.43
CA GLN A 114 -11.95 -14.29 11.46
C GLN A 114 -10.64 -13.48 11.39
N TRP A 115 -9.51 -14.12 11.10
CA TRP A 115 -8.24 -13.41 10.99
C TRP A 115 -8.20 -12.43 9.84
N LYS A 116 -8.82 -12.79 8.72
CA LYS A 116 -8.92 -11.89 7.57
C LYS A 116 -9.84 -10.73 7.90
N ALA A 117 -11.00 -11.01 8.49
CA ALA A 117 -11.98 -10.01 8.91
C ALA A 117 -11.40 -8.99 9.89
N GLU A 118 -10.63 -9.47 10.86
CA GLU A 118 -9.99 -8.59 11.83
C GLU A 118 -8.83 -7.85 11.18
N LYS A 119 -7.83 -8.55 10.64
CA LYS A 119 -6.55 -7.93 10.20
C LYS A 119 -6.72 -6.95 9.05
N LEU A 120 -7.59 -7.28 8.10
CA LEU A 120 -7.80 -6.55 6.86
C LEU A 120 -9.29 -6.63 6.49
N PRO A 121 -10.16 -5.91 7.22
CA PRO A 121 -11.55 -5.77 6.83
C PRO A 121 -11.60 -5.19 5.42
N GLU A 122 -12.08 -6.01 4.49
CA GLU A 122 -12.33 -5.56 3.12
C GLU A 122 -13.61 -4.74 3.19
N GLU A 123 -13.49 -3.42 3.11
CA GLU A 123 -14.66 -2.58 2.92
C GLU A 123 -15.10 -2.73 1.47
N ALA A 124 -16.41 -2.81 1.22
CA ALA A 124 -16.95 -2.84 -0.12
C ALA A 124 -16.50 -1.57 -0.86
N ARG A 125 -15.44 -1.70 -1.67
CA ARG A 125 -14.85 -0.70 -2.58
C ARG A 125 -15.23 0.73 -2.16
N SER A 126 -14.44 1.35 -1.28
CA SER A 126 -14.68 2.74 -0.89
C SER A 126 -14.78 3.58 -2.17
N GLU A 127 -16.00 4.03 -2.49
CA GLU A 127 -16.25 4.81 -3.72
C GLU A 127 -15.53 6.16 -3.66
N LYS A 128 -15.16 6.59 -2.45
CA LYS A 128 -14.39 7.79 -2.18
C LYS A 128 -12.90 7.49 -2.31
N LYS A 129 -12.30 8.05 -3.36
CA LYS A 129 -10.85 8.19 -3.46
C LYS A 129 -10.40 9.08 -2.29
N LYS A 130 -9.46 8.59 -1.49
CA LYS A 130 -8.88 9.34 -0.37
C LYS A 130 -7.36 9.36 -0.51
N THR A 131 -6.75 10.51 -0.25
CA THR A 131 -5.29 10.60 -0.09
C THR A 131 -4.92 10.59 1.38
N ILE A 132 -4.08 9.64 1.77
CA ILE A 132 -3.72 9.39 3.17
C ILE A 132 -2.21 9.49 3.33
N ALA A 133 -1.75 10.19 4.36
CA ALA A 133 -0.36 10.15 4.79
C ALA A 133 -0.20 9.29 6.04
N ILE A 134 0.87 8.49 6.07
CA ILE A 134 1.29 7.73 7.25
C ILE A 134 2.69 8.19 7.66
N THR A 135 2.83 8.57 8.92
CA THR A 135 4.10 9.00 9.52
C THR A 135 4.09 8.77 11.02
N ALA A 136 5.27 8.59 11.64
CA ALA A 136 5.39 8.63 13.10
C ALA A 136 5.30 10.06 13.68
N GLY A 137 5.32 11.10 12.83
CA GLY A 137 5.21 12.51 13.21
C GLY A 137 6.55 13.24 13.21
N ASN A 138 6.60 14.36 13.94
CA ASN A 138 7.80 15.21 13.96
C ASN A 138 9.02 14.45 14.51
N GLY A 139 10.19 14.70 13.92
CA GLY A 139 11.45 14.00 14.22
C GLY A 139 11.62 12.68 13.48
N HIS A 140 10.57 12.15 12.85
CA HIS A 140 10.65 10.94 12.04
C HIS A 140 10.94 11.25 10.56
N LYS A 141 11.78 10.44 9.92
CA LYS A 141 12.31 10.75 8.58
C LYS A 141 11.39 10.33 7.44
N ASP A 142 10.51 9.35 7.63
CA ASP A 142 9.73 8.78 6.54
C ASP A 142 8.26 9.21 6.56
N VAL A 143 7.75 9.54 5.39
CA VAL A 143 6.33 9.78 5.15
C VAL A 143 5.90 8.90 3.99
N ILE A 144 4.89 8.08 4.22
CA ILE A 144 4.20 7.35 3.17
C ILE A 144 3.02 8.21 2.74
N LEU A 145 2.97 8.58 1.47
CA LEU A 145 1.78 9.14 0.84
C LEU A 145 1.09 8.04 0.07
N LEU A 146 -0.04 7.57 0.57
CA LEU A 146 -0.84 6.59 -0.14
C LEU A 146 -2.01 7.25 -0.86
N ARG A 147 -2.05 7.02 -2.17
CA ARG A 147 -3.18 7.34 -3.02
C ARG A 147 -4.14 6.15 -3.05
N ASN A 148 -5.30 6.30 -2.43
CA ASN A 148 -6.33 5.27 -2.48
C ASN A 148 -7.15 5.40 -3.76
N ILE A 149 -6.57 4.99 -4.90
CA ILE A 149 -7.33 4.84 -6.15
C ILE A 149 -7.96 3.45 -6.16
N GLY A 150 -9.22 3.36 -5.72
CA GLY A 150 -10.01 2.14 -5.83
C GLY A 150 -9.43 0.94 -5.06
N SER A 151 -8.67 1.19 -3.99
CA SER A 151 -8.24 0.12 -3.09
C SER A 151 -9.45 -0.47 -2.37
N ARG A 152 -9.31 -1.73 -1.98
CA ARG A 152 -10.33 -2.47 -1.22
C ARG A 152 -10.30 -2.15 0.28
N PHE A 153 -9.35 -1.33 0.71
CA PHE A 153 -9.10 -1.01 2.11
C PHE A 153 -9.18 0.50 2.33
N ASP A 154 -9.98 0.95 3.29
CA ASP A 154 -9.91 2.32 3.80
C ASP A 154 -8.92 2.37 4.97
N LEU A 155 -7.72 2.91 4.73
CA LEU A 155 -6.70 2.99 5.78
C LEU A 155 -7.08 3.93 6.93
N GLU A 156 -7.92 4.94 6.66
CA GLU A 156 -8.37 5.87 7.69
C GLU A 156 -9.29 5.15 8.68
N ALA A 157 -10.23 4.36 8.18
CA ALA A 157 -11.08 3.50 8.99
C ALA A 157 -10.26 2.38 9.65
N LEU A 158 -9.32 1.77 8.92
CA LEU A 158 -8.46 0.70 9.44
C LEU A 158 -7.57 1.16 10.61
N SER A 159 -7.22 2.45 10.65
CA SER A 159 -6.43 3.05 11.75
C SER A 159 -7.20 3.11 13.07
N THR A 160 -8.53 3.20 12.99
CA THR A 160 -9.45 3.22 14.12
C THR A 160 -10.03 1.84 14.31
N PHE A 161 -9.76 1.23 15.46
CA PHE A 161 -10.41 -0.03 15.80
C PHE A 161 -11.86 0.26 16.19
N ASP A 162 -12.78 0.14 15.24
CA ASP A 162 -14.19 0.03 15.55
C ASP A 162 -14.43 -1.34 16.18
N GLY A 163 -15.23 -1.37 17.26
CA GLY A 163 -15.62 -2.63 17.88
C GLY A 163 -16.24 -3.58 16.84
N PRO A 164 -16.03 -4.90 16.94
CA PRO A 164 -16.45 -5.87 15.92
C PRO A 164 -17.95 -5.74 15.59
N CYS A 165 -18.78 -5.46 16.59
CA CYS A 165 -20.23 -5.28 16.42
C CYS A 165 -20.62 -4.08 15.52
N GLN A 166 -19.79 -3.04 15.46
CA GLN A 166 -20.07 -1.80 14.71
C GLN A 166 -19.59 -1.87 13.27
N ALA A 167 -18.34 -2.30 13.06
CA ALA A 167 -17.73 -2.35 11.72
C ALA A 167 -18.30 -3.46 10.82
N LYS A 168 -18.89 -4.52 11.41
CA LYS A 168 -19.40 -5.70 10.70
C LYS A 168 -18.44 -6.24 9.62
N PRO A 169 -17.13 -6.40 9.94
CA PRO A 169 -16.10 -6.69 8.94
C PRO A 169 -16.30 -8.05 8.23
N TRP A 170 -17.04 -8.97 8.85
CA TRP A 170 -17.41 -10.28 8.29
C TRP A 170 -18.40 -10.22 7.12
N ARG A 171 -18.97 -9.06 6.77
CA ARG A 171 -19.90 -8.95 5.64
C ARG A 171 -19.31 -9.34 4.29
N HIS A 172 -17.99 -9.26 4.14
CA HIS A 172 -17.31 -9.49 2.88
C HIS A 172 -16.35 -10.69 2.92
N VAL A 173 -16.24 -11.36 4.08
CA VAL A 173 -15.32 -12.46 4.33
C VAL A 173 -15.96 -13.53 5.21
N GLY A 174 -15.92 -14.78 4.77
CA GLY A 174 -16.48 -15.90 5.51
C GLY A 174 -16.74 -17.11 4.62
N PHE A 175 -16.95 -18.26 5.23
CA PHE A 175 -17.42 -19.46 4.54
C PHE A 175 -18.93 -19.43 4.34
N PHE A 176 -19.66 -18.74 5.22
CA PHE A 176 -21.12 -18.65 5.23
C PHE A 176 -21.65 -17.30 4.72
N THR A 177 -20.88 -16.66 3.82
CA THR A 177 -21.29 -15.43 3.14
C THR A 177 -21.73 -15.75 1.73
N ASP A 178 -22.99 -15.43 1.40
CA ASP A 178 -23.49 -15.55 0.03
C ASP A 178 -23.25 -14.22 -0.72
N LYS A 179 -22.55 -14.31 -1.85
CA LYS A 179 -22.28 -13.17 -2.74
C LYS A 179 -23.36 -13.13 -3.82
N GLY A 180 -24.56 -12.71 -3.44
CA GLY A 180 -25.64 -12.45 -4.38
C GLY A 180 -25.27 -11.36 -5.40
N PRO A 181 -25.99 -11.26 -6.53
CA PRO A 181 -25.78 -10.21 -7.51
C PRO A 181 -26.19 -8.85 -6.91
N GLY A 182 -25.20 -8.05 -6.48
CA GLY A 182 -25.40 -6.70 -5.94
C GLY A 182 -24.53 -6.37 -4.72
N LYS A 183 -24.67 -5.16 -4.17
CA LYS A 183 -23.95 -4.69 -2.96
C LYS A 183 -24.48 -5.30 -1.64
N ASN A 184 -25.54 -6.10 -1.69
CA ASN A 184 -26.15 -6.71 -0.51
C ASN A 184 -25.55 -8.11 -0.29
N THR A 185 -24.54 -8.20 0.56
CA THR A 185 -24.04 -9.50 1.04
C THR A 185 -24.97 -10.03 2.13
N ASN A 186 -25.53 -11.20 1.89
CA ASN A 186 -26.32 -11.91 2.89
C ASN A 186 -25.36 -12.71 3.77
N VAL A 187 -25.27 -12.33 5.05
CA VAL A 187 -24.53 -13.09 6.05
C VAL A 187 -25.53 -13.85 6.91
N TRP A 188 -25.28 -15.14 7.06
CA TRP A 188 -26.06 -15.96 7.98
C TRP A 188 -25.69 -15.56 9.41
N THR A 189 -26.67 -15.02 10.15
CA THR A 189 -26.48 -14.58 11.54
C THR A 189 -27.37 -15.38 12.47
N LEU A 190 -26.83 -15.74 13.63
CA LEU A 190 -27.54 -16.38 14.74
C LEU A 190 -27.40 -15.46 15.95
N HIS A 191 -28.52 -15.02 16.53
CA HIS A 191 -28.54 -14.04 17.64
C HIS A 191 -27.71 -12.77 17.36
N GLY A 192 -27.64 -12.33 16.10
CA GLY A 192 -26.87 -11.16 15.69
C GLY A 192 -25.37 -11.37 15.50
N MET A 193 -24.85 -12.58 15.77
CA MET A 193 -23.46 -12.96 15.46
C MET A 193 -23.38 -13.79 14.18
N PRO A 194 -22.34 -13.62 13.34
CA PRO A 194 -22.15 -14.43 12.14
C PRO A 194 -21.76 -15.87 12.49
N TRP A 195 -22.21 -16.83 11.68
CA TRP A 195 -21.86 -18.25 11.85
C TRP A 195 -20.35 -18.51 11.80
N ASP A 196 -19.60 -17.75 11.02
CA ASP A 196 -18.13 -17.83 10.96
C ASP A 196 -17.46 -17.58 12.33
N PHE A 197 -18.05 -16.72 13.17
CA PHE A 197 -17.53 -16.44 14.50
C PHE A 197 -17.85 -17.58 15.47
N LEU A 198 -19.05 -18.14 15.38
CA LEU A 198 -19.42 -19.33 16.16
C LEU A 198 -18.55 -20.54 15.79
N LEU A 199 -18.29 -20.74 14.50
CA LEU A 199 -17.35 -21.75 14.02
C LEU A 199 -15.96 -21.52 14.63
N THR A 200 -15.48 -20.28 14.62
CA THR A 200 -14.18 -19.95 15.20
C THR A 200 -14.14 -20.27 16.69
N CYS A 201 -15.17 -19.90 17.45
CA CYS A 201 -15.30 -20.27 18.87
C CYS A 201 -15.25 -21.78 19.07
N PHE A 202 -16.01 -22.56 18.30
CA PHE A 202 -16.04 -24.02 18.40
C PHE A 202 -14.66 -24.65 18.07
N VAL A 203 -14.03 -24.18 16.99
CA VAL A 203 -12.67 -24.61 16.60
C VAL A 203 -11.68 -24.30 17.72
N TYR A 204 -11.76 -23.13 18.34
CA TYR A 204 -10.87 -22.79 19.45
C TYR A 204 -11.08 -23.65 20.69
N VAL A 205 -12.33 -23.90 21.11
CA VAL A 205 -12.62 -24.75 22.27
C VAL A 205 -12.10 -26.17 22.05
N THR A 206 -12.34 -26.73 20.85
CA THR A 206 -11.83 -28.07 20.50
C THR A 206 -10.30 -28.08 20.40
N PHE A 207 -9.68 -27.04 19.84
CA PHE A 207 -8.23 -26.96 19.72
C PHE A 207 -7.54 -26.73 21.05
N THR A 208 -8.14 -26.02 22.01
CA THR A 208 -7.58 -25.89 23.36
C THR A 208 -7.46 -27.27 24.02
N ALA A 209 -8.49 -28.12 23.90
CA ALA A 209 -8.41 -29.50 24.37
C ALA A 209 -7.38 -30.32 23.57
N GLY A 210 -7.35 -30.17 22.24
CA GLY A 210 -6.37 -30.85 21.38
C GLY A 210 -4.92 -30.50 21.72
N TRP A 211 -4.62 -29.21 21.95
CA TRP A 211 -3.29 -28.75 22.36
C TRP A 211 -2.89 -29.30 23.72
N LEU A 212 -3.84 -29.39 24.67
CA LEU A 212 -3.59 -30.02 25.98
C LEU A 212 -3.21 -31.50 25.83
N VAL A 213 -3.97 -32.25 25.01
CA VAL A 213 -3.66 -33.66 24.72
C VAL A 213 -2.28 -33.78 24.05
N LEU A 214 -1.97 -32.94 23.07
CA LEU A 214 -0.65 -32.93 22.43
C LEU A 214 0.48 -32.66 23.44
N LEU A 215 0.30 -31.74 24.39
CA LEU A 215 1.30 -31.47 25.43
C LEU A 215 1.48 -32.64 26.40
N ILE A 216 0.39 -33.31 26.78
CA ILE A 216 0.46 -34.52 27.62
C ILE A 216 1.19 -35.65 26.87
N LEU A 217 0.86 -35.87 25.60
CA LEU A 217 1.55 -36.85 24.75
C LEU A 217 3.04 -36.50 24.60
N ALA A 218 3.36 -35.22 24.38
CA ALA A 218 4.73 -34.71 24.30
C ALA A 218 5.52 -34.99 25.60
N ALA A 219 4.90 -34.75 26.76
CA ALA A 219 5.52 -35.01 28.06
C ALA A 219 5.66 -36.52 28.35
N GLY A 220 4.76 -37.34 27.82
CA GLY A 220 4.78 -38.79 27.96
C GLY A 220 5.81 -39.51 27.07
N LEU A 221 6.48 -38.80 26.16
CA LEU A 221 7.55 -39.38 25.32
C LEU A 221 8.78 -39.72 26.17
N GLN A 222 8.94 -40.99 26.49
CA GLN A 222 10.07 -41.49 27.29
C GLN A 222 11.32 -41.81 26.46
N THR A 223 11.20 -41.95 25.14
CA THR A 223 12.31 -42.34 24.26
C THR A 223 12.56 -41.31 23.17
N ARG A 224 13.84 -40.97 22.95
CA ARG A 224 14.32 -40.19 21.79
C ARG A 224 13.58 -38.86 21.57
N SER A 225 13.13 -38.20 22.63
CA SER A 225 12.35 -36.94 22.60
C SER A 225 13.11 -35.77 21.96
N TRP A 226 14.42 -35.90 21.73
CA TRP A 226 15.24 -34.88 21.07
C TRP A 226 14.84 -34.62 19.60
N TYR A 227 14.26 -35.60 18.89
CA TYR A 227 13.72 -35.35 17.54
C TYR A 227 12.60 -34.31 17.58
N LEU A 228 11.76 -34.37 18.61
CA LEU A 228 10.70 -33.38 18.84
C LEU A 228 11.29 -31.99 19.07
N LEU A 229 12.36 -31.89 19.87
CA LEU A 229 13.04 -30.60 20.12
C LEU A 229 13.57 -29.97 18.82
N ILE A 230 14.13 -30.78 17.91
CA ILE A 230 14.59 -30.30 16.61
C ILE A 230 13.41 -29.80 15.76
N VAL A 231 12.31 -30.55 15.70
CA VAL A 231 11.08 -30.15 14.99
C VAL A 231 10.56 -28.81 15.52
N CYS A 232 10.50 -28.65 16.84
CA CYS A 232 10.11 -27.39 17.50
C CYS A 232 11.09 -26.25 17.19
N LEU A 233 12.40 -26.52 17.20
CA LEU A 233 13.43 -25.53 16.89
C LEU A 233 13.31 -25.02 15.45
N ILE A 234 13.10 -25.91 14.49
CA ILE A 234 12.89 -25.53 13.08
C ILE A 234 11.68 -24.60 12.94
N GLY A 235 10.56 -24.94 13.58
CA GLY A 235 9.32 -24.15 13.50
C GLY A 235 9.46 -22.78 14.16
N THR A 236 10.05 -22.73 15.35
CA THR A 236 10.30 -21.47 16.06
C THR A 236 11.29 -20.57 15.30
N ALA A 237 12.35 -21.14 14.73
CA ALA A 237 13.28 -20.41 13.89
C ALA A 237 12.60 -19.83 12.63
N GLN A 238 11.75 -20.61 11.95
CA GLN A 238 10.99 -20.11 10.79
C GLN A 238 10.05 -18.96 11.16
N ASN A 239 9.32 -19.07 12.28
CA ASN A 239 8.47 -17.98 12.78
C ASN A 239 9.27 -16.70 13.04
N ALA A 240 10.43 -16.80 13.70
CA ALA A 240 11.30 -15.66 13.96
C ALA A 240 11.83 -15.03 12.67
N LEU A 241 12.23 -15.84 11.68
CA LEU A 241 12.71 -15.36 10.39
C LEU A 241 11.62 -14.62 9.60
N VAL A 242 10.41 -15.18 9.55
CA VAL A 242 9.27 -14.54 8.86
C VAL A 242 8.84 -13.26 9.59
N ALA A 243 8.79 -13.28 10.92
CA ALA A 243 8.46 -12.09 11.72
C ALA A 243 9.54 -10.99 11.65
N GLY A 244 10.80 -11.34 11.40
CA GLY A 244 11.90 -10.37 11.23
C GLY A 244 12.04 -9.83 9.81
N LYS A 245 11.45 -10.49 8.81
CA LYS A 245 11.60 -10.08 7.41
C LYS A 245 10.86 -8.77 7.13
N SER A 246 11.61 -7.79 6.62
CA SER A 246 11.05 -6.60 5.98
C SER A 246 10.59 -6.95 4.57
N LEU A 247 9.34 -6.60 4.25
CA LEU A 247 8.72 -6.88 2.96
C LEU A 247 8.94 -5.72 1.99
N HIS A 248 9.04 -6.06 0.70
CA HIS A 248 9.00 -5.05 -0.37
C HIS A 248 7.58 -4.47 -0.46
N PRO A 249 7.38 -3.20 -0.88
CA PRO A 249 6.05 -2.59 -0.96
C PRO A 249 5.00 -3.42 -1.73
N GLN A 250 5.42 -4.18 -2.74
CA GLN A 250 4.54 -5.04 -3.54
C GLN A 250 4.14 -6.36 -2.86
N ASP A 251 4.90 -6.80 -1.86
CA ASP A 251 4.72 -8.07 -1.14
C ASP A 251 3.90 -7.89 0.14
N GLN A 252 3.60 -6.65 0.50
CA GLN A 252 2.86 -6.30 1.71
C GLN A 252 1.40 -6.73 1.60
N PRO A 253 0.71 -6.95 2.75
CA PRO A 253 -0.70 -7.35 2.75
C PRO A 253 -1.61 -6.38 1.98
N ILE A 254 -1.24 -5.09 1.98
CA ILE A 254 -1.79 -4.06 1.10
C ILE A 254 -0.70 -3.77 0.06
N PRO A 255 -0.78 -4.34 -1.14
CA PRO A 255 0.31 -4.26 -2.12
C PRO A 255 0.39 -2.84 -2.69
N LEU A 256 1.57 -2.24 -2.60
CA LEU A 256 1.82 -0.86 -3.00
C LEU A 256 2.81 -0.79 -4.17
N ILE A 257 2.53 0.12 -5.09
CA ILE A 257 3.40 0.48 -6.21
C ILE A 257 4.00 1.86 -5.90
N LEU A 258 5.32 1.93 -5.77
CA LEU A 258 6.00 3.21 -5.63
C LEU A 258 5.95 3.97 -6.95
N ARG A 259 5.36 5.16 -6.93
CA ARG A 259 5.31 6.06 -8.09
C ARG A 259 6.44 7.05 -8.10
N ASP A 260 6.73 7.65 -6.96
CA ASP A 260 7.75 8.68 -6.84
C ASP A 260 8.33 8.71 -5.42
N GLU A 261 9.52 9.26 -5.30
CA GLU A 261 10.25 9.40 -4.05
C GLU A 261 10.94 10.77 -3.95
N ILE A 262 10.81 11.40 -2.79
CA ILE A 262 11.43 12.68 -2.49
C ILE A 262 12.40 12.46 -1.35
N LEU A 263 13.67 12.71 -1.60
CA LEU A 263 14.74 12.60 -0.62
C LEU A 263 15.29 14.00 -0.36
N GLY A 264 15.03 14.57 0.81
CA GLY A 264 15.56 15.88 1.15
C GLY A 264 16.43 15.90 2.40
N ASN A 265 17.32 16.87 2.42
CA ASN A 265 18.23 17.13 3.53
C ASN A 265 17.72 18.22 4.48
N LYS A 266 16.61 18.87 4.12
CA LYS A 266 15.84 19.77 4.97
C LYS A 266 14.36 19.43 4.79
N VAL A 267 13.62 19.40 5.90
CA VAL A 267 12.19 19.07 5.91
C VAL A 267 11.39 20.01 5.01
N MET A 268 11.65 21.33 5.11
CA MET A 268 10.95 22.34 4.30
C MET A 268 11.17 22.11 2.79
N ASP A 269 12.41 21.80 2.39
CA ASP A 269 12.74 21.51 0.99
C ASP A 269 11.95 20.30 0.47
N SER A 270 11.84 19.24 1.26
CA SER A 270 11.06 18.05 0.89
C SER A 270 9.56 18.33 0.79
N LEU A 271 9.00 19.17 1.66
CA LEU A 271 7.59 19.55 1.60
C LEU A 271 7.29 20.44 0.40
N MET A 272 8.21 21.34 0.06
CA MET A 272 8.13 22.20 -1.13
C MET A 272 8.25 21.36 -2.42
N ASP A 273 9.23 20.45 -2.47
CA ASP A 273 9.39 19.50 -3.57
C ASP A 273 8.14 18.60 -3.73
N LEU A 274 7.52 18.22 -2.61
CA LEU A 274 6.27 17.48 -2.61
C LEU A 274 5.13 18.31 -3.21
N GLN A 275 4.96 19.56 -2.80
CA GLN A 275 3.95 20.46 -3.35
C GLN A 275 4.09 20.59 -4.87
N VAL A 276 5.30 20.82 -5.38
CA VAL A 276 5.55 20.89 -6.83
C VAL A 276 5.19 19.59 -7.53
N THR A 277 5.52 18.45 -6.92
CA THR A 277 5.23 17.12 -7.48
C THR A 277 3.72 16.88 -7.58
N LEU A 278 2.97 17.25 -6.54
CA LEU A 278 1.51 17.12 -6.51
C LEU A 278 0.82 18.11 -7.46
N GLU A 279 1.39 19.30 -7.66
CA GLU A 279 0.86 20.28 -8.61
C GLU A 279 0.99 19.81 -10.06
N ALA A 280 2.13 19.20 -10.39
CA ALA A 280 2.42 18.68 -11.72
C ALA A 280 1.58 17.43 -12.06
N ASP A 281 1.15 16.67 -11.05
CA ASP A 281 0.33 15.48 -11.27
C ASP A 281 -1.14 15.88 -11.57
N PRO A 282 -1.68 15.54 -12.76
CA PRO A 282 -3.05 15.88 -13.15
C PRO A 282 -4.12 15.16 -12.31
N LEU A 283 -3.75 14.18 -11.49
CA LEU A 283 -4.70 13.43 -10.67
C LEU A 283 -4.99 14.09 -9.30
N PHE A 284 -4.31 15.17 -8.94
CA PHE A 284 -4.46 15.86 -7.65
C PHE A 284 -5.30 17.16 -7.70
N ILE A 285 -6.02 17.42 -8.80
CA ILE A 285 -6.68 18.71 -9.12
C ILE A 285 -7.49 19.32 -7.96
N ASP A 286 -8.16 18.51 -7.14
CA ASP A 286 -9.13 19.02 -6.16
C ASP A 286 -8.57 19.24 -4.73
N ALA A 287 -7.34 18.79 -4.42
CA ALA A 287 -6.80 18.80 -3.04
C ALA A 287 -5.36 19.35 -2.90
N LYS A 288 -4.83 20.04 -3.92
CA LYS A 288 -3.40 20.40 -4.01
C LYS A 288 -2.86 21.17 -2.79
N THR A 289 -3.59 22.17 -2.30
CA THR A 289 -3.10 23.07 -1.24
C THR A 289 -3.31 22.49 0.17
N SER A 290 -4.36 21.70 0.39
CA SER A 290 -4.68 21.13 1.71
C SER A 290 -3.73 20.00 2.11
N ILE A 291 -3.23 19.24 1.12
CA ILE A 291 -2.39 18.07 1.36
C ILE A 291 -1.10 18.45 2.07
N VAL A 292 -0.33 19.38 1.50
CA VAL A 292 1.00 19.71 2.03
C VAL A 292 0.91 20.57 3.28
N GLN A 293 -0.13 21.40 3.40
CA GLN A 293 -0.38 22.17 4.62
C GLN A 293 -0.56 21.27 5.85
N SER A 294 -1.34 20.20 5.73
CA SER A 294 -1.59 19.26 6.82
C SER A 294 -0.30 18.59 7.31
N LEU A 295 0.59 18.21 6.38
CA LEU A 295 1.90 17.65 6.72
C LEU A 295 2.85 18.70 7.31
N ARG A 296 2.82 19.92 6.78
CA ARG A 296 3.63 21.03 7.28
C ARG A 296 3.32 21.32 8.73
N GLU A 297 2.05 21.38 9.12
CA GLU A 297 1.64 21.66 10.50
C GLU A 297 2.15 20.59 11.49
N ILE A 298 2.24 19.33 11.05
CA ILE A 298 2.73 18.21 11.87
C ILE A 298 4.24 18.27 12.06
N TYR A 299 4.98 18.51 10.98
CA TYR A 299 6.45 18.51 10.99
C TYR A 299 7.04 19.85 11.43
N PHE A 300 6.31 20.93 11.21
CA PHE A 300 6.72 22.29 11.47
C PHE A 300 5.52 23.08 12.01
N PRO A 301 5.20 22.93 13.31
CA PRO A 301 4.07 23.65 13.93
C PRO A 301 4.32 25.16 14.07
N GLY A 302 5.53 25.64 13.75
CA GLY A 302 5.89 27.05 13.78
C GLY A 302 5.50 27.79 12.50
N ARG A 303 5.59 29.12 12.54
CA ARG A 303 5.40 29.96 11.34
C ARG A 303 6.60 29.83 10.40
N PRO A 304 6.39 29.80 9.07
CA PRO A 304 7.48 29.85 8.10
C PRO A 304 8.37 31.07 8.35
N ARG A 305 9.66 30.94 8.04
CA ARG A 305 10.61 32.03 8.31
C ARG A 305 10.44 33.14 7.29
N GLU A 306 10.44 34.39 7.76
CA GLU A 306 10.30 35.57 6.90
C GLU A 306 11.57 35.86 6.08
N TRP A 307 12.75 35.72 6.69
CA TRP A 307 14.02 36.18 6.11
C TRP A 307 14.55 35.34 4.94
N ASN A 308 14.10 34.09 4.79
CA ASN A 308 14.63 33.16 3.78
C ASN A 308 13.69 32.94 2.59
N GLY A 309 12.58 33.69 2.50
CA GLY A 309 11.61 33.57 1.41
C GLY A 309 10.67 32.36 1.51
N GLU A 310 10.56 31.69 2.67
CA GLU A 310 9.62 30.56 2.83
C GLU A 310 8.16 31.01 2.68
N ILE A 311 7.80 32.19 3.19
CA ILE A 311 6.45 32.74 3.09
C ILE A 311 6.10 33.03 1.64
N GLU A 312 6.97 33.77 0.94
CA GLU A 312 6.82 34.12 -0.48
C GLU A 312 6.69 32.85 -1.34
N TRP A 313 7.43 31.78 -1.02
CA TRP A 313 7.33 30.50 -1.72
C TRP A 313 5.95 29.86 -1.59
N TRP A 314 5.37 29.85 -0.39
CA TRP A 314 4.01 29.33 -0.15
C TRP A 314 2.91 30.23 -0.75
N GLU A 315 3.18 31.52 -0.94
CA GLU A 315 2.30 32.47 -1.63
C GLU A 315 2.37 32.34 -3.16
N GLY A 316 3.35 31.60 -3.68
CA GLY A 316 3.51 31.27 -5.10
C GLY A 316 4.77 31.82 -5.75
N GLN A 317 5.51 32.73 -5.09
CA GLN A 317 6.78 33.27 -5.57
C GLN A 317 7.95 32.35 -5.19
N ARG A 318 8.33 31.45 -6.10
CA ARG A 318 9.31 30.38 -5.81
C ARG A 318 10.77 30.80 -5.97
N ASP A 319 11.04 31.82 -6.78
CA ASP A 319 12.39 32.12 -7.28
C ASP A 319 13.39 32.39 -6.16
N LYS A 320 13.05 33.28 -5.23
CA LYS A 320 13.94 33.68 -4.13
C LYS A 320 14.40 32.50 -3.28
N TYR A 321 13.49 31.62 -2.86
CA TYR A 321 13.85 30.46 -2.03
C TYR A 321 14.65 29.42 -2.82
N ASP A 322 14.26 29.17 -4.07
CA ASP A 322 14.91 28.19 -4.94
C ASP A 322 16.35 28.61 -5.27
N GLU A 323 16.58 29.89 -5.55
CA GLU A 323 17.92 30.46 -5.75
C GLU A 323 18.77 30.35 -4.49
N LEU A 324 18.23 30.71 -3.33
CA LEU A 324 18.93 30.55 -2.05
C LEU A 324 19.26 29.09 -1.75
N ARG A 325 18.38 28.15 -2.10
CA ARG A 325 18.60 26.69 -1.94
C ARG A 325 19.74 26.21 -2.83
N ILE A 326 19.83 26.69 -4.07
CA ILE A 326 20.90 26.33 -5.01
C ILE A 326 22.23 26.98 -4.60
N ALA A 327 22.20 28.23 -4.14
CA ALA A 327 23.37 28.99 -3.72
C ALA A 327 23.99 28.47 -2.41
N ASP A 328 23.21 27.81 -1.55
CA ASP A 328 23.68 27.28 -0.27
C ASP A 328 24.57 26.05 -0.45
N LYS A 329 25.89 26.28 -0.49
CA LYS A 329 26.92 25.24 -0.59
C LYS A 329 27.23 24.55 0.75
N LYS A 330 26.69 25.02 1.88
CA LYS A 330 27.02 24.46 3.22
C LYS A 330 26.40 23.08 3.42
N ILE A 331 25.24 22.85 2.83
CA ILE A 331 24.51 21.57 2.87
C ILE A 331 24.10 21.27 1.43
N SER A 332 24.37 20.06 0.92
CA SER A 332 23.80 19.65 -0.38
C SER A 332 22.27 19.57 -0.24
N ARG A 333 21.54 20.63 -0.61
CA ARG A 333 20.07 20.67 -0.50
C ARG A 333 19.38 20.06 -1.72
N GLY A 334 20.16 19.66 -2.73
CA GLY A 334 19.65 19.20 -4.02
C GLY A 334 19.00 20.29 -4.83
N ILE A 335 18.79 20.02 -6.12
CA ILE A 335 18.11 20.92 -7.05
C ILE A 335 16.60 20.89 -6.75
N PRO A 336 15.94 22.04 -6.54
CA PRO A 336 14.50 22.09 -6.31
C PRO A 336 13.72 21.52 -7.49
N ARG A 337 12.64 20.78 -7.19
CA ARG A 337 11.84 20.11 -8.24
C ARG A 337 11.17 21.08 -9.20
N SER A 338 10.89 22.31 -8.77
CA SER A 338 10.38 23.41 -9.61
C SER A 338 11.29 23.72 -10.81
N ARG A 339 12.59 23.42 -10.68
CA ARG A 339 13.62 23.70 -11.69
C ARG A 339 14.07 22.48 -12.47
N TRP A 340 13.47 21.31 -12.25
CA TRP A 340 13.86 20.08 -12.95
C TRP A 340 13.60 20.12 -14.45
N PHE A 341 12.58 20.88 -14.87
CA PHE A 341 12.16 21.03 -16.26
C PHE A 341 12.98 22.03 -17.08
N LEU A 342 13.98 22.70 -16.47
CA LEU A 342 14.91 23.57 -17.19
C LEU A 342 15.84 22.73 -18.10
N THR A 343 16.08 23.22 -19.31
CA THR A 343 17.04 22.64 -20.27
C THR A 343 18.47 22.66 -19.72
N THR A 344 19.37 21.82 -20.25
CA THR A 344 20.78 21.73 -19.78
C THR A 344 21.49 23.10 -19.81
N LYS A 345 21.19 23.93 -20.82
CA LYS A 345 21.70 25.31 -20.93
C LYS A 345 21.16 26.23 -19.84
N GLU A 346 19.87 26.14 -19.51
CA GLU A 346 19.26 26.91 -18.42
C GLU A 346 19.77 26.46 -17.05
N LYS A 347 20.04 25.14 -16.88
CA LYS A 347 20.68 24.58 -15.69
C LYS A 347 22.13 25.07 -15.53
N GLU A 348 22.89 25.14 -16.62
CA GLU A 348 24.27 25.66 -16.63
C GLU A 348 24.32 27.18 -16.39
N ALA A 349 23.42 27.95 -17.01
CA ALA A 349 23.31 29.40 -16.80
C ALA A 349 22.99 29.74 -15.33
N PHE A 350 22.04 29.02 -14.72
CA PHE A 350 21.70 29.16 -13.30
C PHE A 350 22.84 28.76 -12.35
N THR A 351 23.57 27.69 -12.66
CA THR A 351 24.69 27.22 -11.82
C THR A 351 25.87 28.20 -11.84
N THR A 352 25.99 28.98 -12.93
CA THR A 352 27.08 29.94 -13.14
C THR A 352 26.71 31.36 -12.68
N GLY A 353 25.47 31.61 -12.27
CA GLY A 353 24.99 32.94 -11.86
C GLY A 353 24.80 33.93 -13.02
N SER A 354 24.78 33.42 -14.26
CA SER A 354 24.56 34.23 -15.46
C SER A 354 23.06 34.23 -15.77
N GLN A 355 22.40 35.39 -15.72
CA GLN A 355 21.01 35.48 -16.15
C GLN A 355 20.89 35.03 -17.63
N PRO A 356 19.89 34.21 -17.99
CA PRO A 356 19.61 33.93 -19.39
C PRO A 356 19.08 35.20 -20.05
N GLU A 357 19.74 35.66 -21.11
CA GLU A 357 19.22 36.70 -21.99
C GLU A 357 17.88 36.22 -22.58
N ILE A 358 16.82 36.97 -22.29
CA ILE A 358 15.50 36.77 -22.91
C ILE A 358 15.66 37.10 -24.40
N PRO A 359 15.31 36.21 -25.34
CA PRO A 359 15.36 36.55 -26.75
C PRO A 359 14.30 37.62 -27.04
N GLU A 360 14.75 38.80 -27.46
CA GLU A 360 13.87 39.83 -28.00
C GLU A 360 13.09 39.24 -29.19
N THR A 361 11.77 39.18 -29.06
CA THR A 361 10.89 38.87 -30.19
C THR A 361 10.87 40.10 -31.10
N HIS A 362 11.65 40.04 -32.18
CA HIS A 362 11.57 41.00 -33.27
C HIS A 362 10.16 40.95 -33.88
N GLY A 363 9.41 42.03 -33.69
CA GLY A 363 8.19 42.30 -34.43
C GLY A 363 8.52 42.52 -35.91
N GLN A 364 7.99 41.65 -36.77
CA GLN A 364 7.85 41.94 -38.18
C GLN A 364 6.38 42.22 -38.50
N ARG A 365 6.12 43.53 -38.60
CA ARG A 365 5.00 44.16 -39.27
C ARG A 365 5.18 43.94 -40.78
N LEU A 366 4.24 43.24 -41.43
CA LEU A 366 4.13 43.27 -42.89
C LEU A 366 2.81 43.95 -43.27
N SER A 367 2.97 44.99 -44.08
CA SER A 367 1.97 45.88 -44.68
C SER A 367 2.21 45.87 -46.19
N GLY A 368 1.14 45.89 -46.97
CA GLY A 368 1.13 46.10 -48.44
C GLY A 368 0.82 44.79 -49.18
N ASN A 369 -0.44 44.59 -49.62
CA ASN A 369 -1.02 45.03 -50.89
C ASN A 369 -0.45 44.28 -52.10
N ASP A 370 -1.29 43.45 -52.73
CA ASP A 370 -1.43 43.41 -54.18
C ASP A 370 -2.83 42.89 -54.56
N GLU A 371 -3.43 43.59 -55.51
CA GLU A 371 -4.77 43.42 -56.09
C GLU A 371 -4.79 42.37 -57.22
N GLY A 372 -5.97 41.80 -57.49
CA GLY A 372 -6.29 41.06 -58.71
C GLY A 372 -7.36 39.97 -58.49
N ASN A 373 -8.66 40.30 -58.60
CA ASN A 373 -9.56 40.00 -59.75
C ASN A 373 -9.73 38.47 -59.99
N THR A 374 -10.90 37.82 -59.99
CA THR A 374 -12.24 38.14 -60.52
C THR A 374 -13.25 37.08 -60.01
N ASN A 375 -14.53 37.47 -60.03
CA ASN A 375 -15.78 36.72 -59.81
C ASN A 375 -15.84 35.25 -60.30
N ASP A 376 -16.64 34.40 -59.62
CA ASP A 376 -17.92 33.90 -60.18
C ASP A 376 -18.77 33.01 -59.24
N ALA A 377 -20.06 33.33 -59.24
CA ALA A 377 -21.28 32.51 -59.18
C ALA A 377 -21.45 31.32 -58.19
N ILE A 378 -22.40 31.53 -57.26
CA ILE A 378 -23.69 30.81 -57.12
C ILE A 378 -23.68 29.31 -57.46
N HIS A 379 -23.95 28.46 -56.44
CA HIS A 379 -25.09 27.52 -56.41
C HIS A 379 -25.07 26.62 -55.14
N SER A 380 -26.15 26.67 -54.36
CA SER A 380 -26.71 25.47 -53.69
C SER A 380 -27.78 24.87 -54.63
N PRO A 381 -28.20 23.59 -54.52
CA PRO A 381 -29.05 23.16 -53.41
C PRO A 381 -28.90 21.68 -52.94
N ALA A 382 -29.76 21.37 -51.97
CA ALA A 382 -29.98 20.20 -51.14
C ALA A 382 -30.39 18.85 -51.81
N LEU A 383 -30.63 17.86 -50.93
CA LEU A 383 -31.33 16.55 -51.04
C LEU A 383 -30.35 15.35 -51.21
N GLY A 384 -30.48 14.21 -50.53
CA GLY A 384 -31.50 13.62 -49.65
C GLY A 384 -31.34 12.07 -49.67
N GLY A 385 -31.90 11.37 -48.69
CA GLY A 385 -32.05 9.89 -48.63
C GLY A 385 -31.01 9.20 -47.73
N GLN A 386 -31.29 8.53 -46.60
CA GLN A 386 -32.38 7.65 -46.14
C GLN A 386 -32.38 6.22 -46.72
N GLY A 387 -32.41 5.23 -45.81
CA GLY A 387 -32.52 3.77 -46.00
C GLY A 387 -31.48 3.04 -45.12
N ASP A 388 -31.76 2.59 -43.90
CA ASP A 388 -32.69 1.54 -43.40
C ASP A 388 -32.12 0.10 -43.50
N ASP A 389 -32.52 -0.69 -42.48
CA ASP A 389 -32.49 -2.16 -42.31
C ASP A 389 -31.24 -2.77 -41.63
N ALA A 390 -31.27 -3.17 -40.35
CA ALA A 390 -31.99 -4.26 -39.66
C ALA A 390 -31.40 -5.66 -39.91
N GLU A 391 -30.84 -6.30 -38.87
CA GLU A 391 -31.26 -7.65 -38.43
C GLU A 391 -30.51 -8.15 -37.17
N THR A 392 -31.32 -8.78 -36.33
CA THR A 392 -31.10 -9.54 -35.09
C THR A 392 -30.27 -10.80 -35.32
N LEU A 393 -29.56 -11.30 -34.30
CA LEU A 393 -29.47 -12.74 -33.97
C LEU A 393 -28.85 -12.93 -32.57
N GLN A 394 -29.63 -13.54 -31.68
CA GLN A 394 -29.17 -14.21 -30.46
C GLN A 394 -28.58 -15.57 -30.85
N GLU A 395 -27.52 -16.00 -30.15
CA GLU A 395 -27.28 -17.42 -29.91
C GLU A 395 -26.62 -17.58 -28.53
N ASP A 396 -27.24 -18.47 -27.75
CA ASP A 396 -26.89 -18.90 -26.40
C ASP A 396 -25.71 -19.89 -26.46
N GLU A 397 -24.77 -19.80 -25.52
CA GLU A 397 -23.91 -20.95 -25.18
C GLU A 397 -23.78 -21.07 -23.65
N GLU A 398 -24.57 -21.99 -23.09
CA GLU A 398 -24.48 -22.47 -21.71
C GLU A 398 -23.10 -23.08 -21.44
N THR A 399 -22.37 -22.56 -20.46
CA THR A 399 -21.29 -23.32 -19.80
C THR A 399 -21.50 -23.35 -18.29
N SER A 400 -21.70 -24.58 -17.81
CA SER A 400 -22.02 -25.00 -16.44
C SER A 400 -21.09 -24.44 -15.33
N PRO A 401 -21.60 -24.08 -14.12
CA PRO A 401 -20.81 -23.41 -13.08
C PRO A 401 -19.97 -24.34 -12.17
N ASN A 402 -19.96 -25.66 -12.39
CA ASN A 402 -19.61 -26.60 -11.31
C ASN A 402 -18.14 -27.03 -11.19
N SER A 403 -17.20 -26.43 -11.93
CA SER A 403 -15.77 -26.84 -11.88
C SER A 403 -14.83 -25.86 -11.17
N TYR A 404 -15.30 -24.66 -10.79
CA TYR A 404 -14.44 -23.62 -10.19
C TYR A 404 -14.21 -23.75 -8.68
N ASN A 405 -14.96 -24.61 -7.97
CA ASN A 405 -14.89 -24.69 -6.51
C ASN A 405 -13.74 -25.55 -5.96
N LEU A 406 -13.17 -26.48 -6.75
CA LEU A 406 -12.08 -27.33 -6.27
C LEU A 406 -10.68 -26.71 -6.43
N VAL A 407 -10.50 -25.75 -7.34
CA VAL A 407 -9.21 -25.09 -7.58
C VAL A 407 -8.92 -23.99 -6.53
N GLN A 408 -9.94 -23.50 -5.81
CA GLN A 408 -9.79 -22.47 -4.77
C GLN A 408 -9.23 -23.03 -3.44
N MET A 409 -9.44 -24.32 -3.13
CA MET A 409 -8.97 -24.92 -1.87
C MET A 409 -7.44 -25.12 -1.80
N ALA A 410 -6.75 -25.25 -2.94
CA ALA A 410 -5.30 -25.52 -2.96
C ALA A 410 -4.41 -24.26 -2.93
N ARG A 411 -4.98 -23.04 -2.94
CA ARG A 411 -4.19 -21.79 -3.05
C ARG A 411 -3.83 -21.12 -1.72
N TRP A 412 -4.30 -21.67 -0.60
CA TRP A 412 -4.25 -21.02 0.73
C TRP A 412 -3.66 -21.88 1.86
N ALA A 413 -2.66 -22.69 1.53
CA ALA A 413 -1.60 -23.15 2.44
C ALA A 413 -0.23 -22.85 1.81
#